data_AF-A0A183HVQ4-F1
#
_entry.id   AF-A0A183HVQ4-F1
#
_cell.length_a   1.000
_cell.length_b   1.000
_cell.length_c   1.000
_cell.angle_alpha   90.00
_cell.angle_beta   90.00
_cell.angle_gamma   90.00
#
_symmetry.space_group_name_H-M   'P 1'
#
loop_
_entity.id
_entity.type
_entity.pdbx_description
1 polymer ?
#
loop_
_entity_poly.entity_id
_entity_poly.type
_entity_poly.pdbx_seq_one_letter_code
_entity_poly.pdbx_strand_id
1 'polypeptide(L)'
;MYKMIVVNADTSPRGVDIPGDSDCWDFGKGAGFYVDATEPKWSEHYRMYTYITDELPNIVQLNFAECDPYRWGIMGHSMGGHGAIVIGLRNPEKFLSISAFAPICNPMNCNWGKKVCY
;
A
#
# COMPACT_ATOMS: atom_id res chain seq x y z
N MET A 1 -1.29 4.30 -29.68
CA MET A 1 -0.39 4.69 -28.57
C MET A 1 -1.21 4.61 -27.29
N TYR A 2 -0.89 3.69 -26.38
CA TYR A 2 -1.59 3.60 -25.09
C TYR A 2 -1.09 4.73 -24.18
N LYS A 3 -2.00 5.50 -23.59
CA LYS A 3 -1.69 6.54 -22.59
C LYS A 3 -2.00 5.95 -21.22
N MET A 4 -0.97 5.71 -20.40
CA MET A 4 -1.12 5.27 -19.01
C MET A 4 -0.49 6.31 -18.08
N ILE A 5 -1.19 6.64 -17.01
CA ILE A 5 -0.65 7.39 -15.88
C ILE A 5 -0.08 6.37 -14.89
N VAL A 6 1.14 6.61 -14.41
CA VAL A 6 1.77 5.75 -13.39
C VAL A 6 1.91 6.57 -12.11
N VAL A 7 1.32 6.06 -11.03
CA VAL A 7 1.32 6.71 -9.72
C VAL A 7 2.19 5.87 -8.77
N ASN A 8 3.20 6.50 -8.17
CA ASN A 8 4.11 5.86 -7.22
C ASN A 8 3.93 6.49 -5.84
N ALA A 9 3.27 5.76 -4.93
CA ALA A 9 3.09 6.17 -3.55
C ALA A 9 4.34 5.89 -2.70
N ASP A 10 4.52 6.63 -1.61
CA ASP A 10 5.44 6.25 -0.53
C ASP A 10 4.94 4.98 0.20
N THR A 11 5.76 4.38 1.04
CA THR A 11 5.53 3.05 1.65
C THR A 11 5.05 3.07 3.10
N SER A 12 5.03 4.25 3.74
CA SER A 12 4.55 4.48 5.10
C SER A 12 4.27 5.97 5.31
N PRO A 13 3.58 6.38 6.39
CA PRO A 13 3.55 7.77 6.81
C PRO A 13 4.97 8.35 7.02
N ARG A 14 5.08 9.68 6.87
CA ARG A 14 6.30 10.48 7.07
C ARG A 14 5.98 11.71 7.92
N GLY A 15 6.99 12.29 8.57
CA GLY A 15 6.83 13.49 9.38
C GLY A 15 6.09 13.28 10.71
N VAL A 16 5.85 12.01 11.08
CA VAL A 16 5.37 11.59 12.40
C VAL A 16 6.49 10.80 13.06
N ASP A 17 6.75 11.08 14.34
CA ASP A 17 7.81 10.41 15.10
C ASP A 17 7.17 9.53 16.17
N ILE A 18 6.88 8.28 15.80
CA ILE A 18 6.35 7.28 16.72
C ILE A 18 7.51 6.51 17.34
N PRO A 19 7.62 6.39 18.67
CA PRO A 19 8.71 5.65 19.30
C PRO A 19 8.86 4.24 18.71
N GLY A 20 10.05 3.86 18.25
CA GLY A 20 10.33 2.55 17.68
C GLY A 20 9.98 2.36 16.20
N ASP A 21 9.47 3.39 15.52
CA ASP A 21 9.18 3.34 14.08
C ASP A 21 10.40 3.40 13.17
N SER A 22 11.56 3.69 13.75
CA SER A 22 12.84 3.88 13.05
C SER A 22 13.93 2.93 13.56
N ASP A 23 13.59 2.02 14.48
CA ASP A 23 14.56 1.13 15.14
C ASP A 23 15.05 0.02 14.21
N CYS A 24 14.24 -0.35 13.22
CA CYS A 24 14.59 -1.35 12.22
C CYS A 24 14.01 -0.99 10.85
N TRP A 25 14.64 -1.49 9.79
CA TRP A 25 14.28 -1.19 8.41
C TRP A 25 13.05 -1.97 7.92
N ASP A 26 12.70 -3.07 8.59
CA ASP A 26 11.63 -3.99 8.19
C ASP A 26 10.32 -3.81 8.97
N PHE A 27 10.22 -2.72 9.74
CA PHE A 27 9.00 -2.33 10.47
C PHE A 27 8.96 -0.80 10.66
N GLY A 28 7.77 -0.21 10.66
CA GLY A 28 7.60 1.24 10.83
C GLY A 28 7.88 2.04 9.55
N LYS A 29 8.73 3.07 9.63
CA LYS A 29 9.04 3.97 8.52
C LYS A 29 9.68 3.19 7.37
N GLY A 30 9.06 3.26 6.20
CA GLY A 30 9.48 2.50 5.02
C GLY A 30 8.80 1.13 4.88
N ALA A 31 8.09 0.68 5.92
CA ALA A 31 7.55 -0.66 6.06
C ALA A 31 6.11 -0.63 6.59
N GLY A 32 5.22 0.10 5.91
CA GLY A 32 3.80 0.19 6.30
C GLY A 32 2.94 -1.02 5.92
N PHE A 33 3.49 -1.98 5.17
CA PHE A 33 2.86 -3.25 4.78
C PHE A 33 1.49 -3.19 4.09
N TYR A 34 1.02 -2.00 3.71
CA TYR A 34 -0.27 -1.77 3.03
C TYR A 34 -1.47 -2.30 3.84
N VAL A 35 -1.40 -2.14 5.16
CA VAL A 35 -2.49 -2.43 6.10
C VAL A 35 -3.02 -1.14 6.73
N ASP A 36 -4.20 -1.23 7.34
CA ASP A 36 -4.63 -0.27 8.35
C ASP A 36 -4.37 -0.88 9.72
N ALA A 37 -3.41 -0.31 10.45
CA ALA A 37 -3.02 -0.80 11.75
C ALA A 37 -4.16 -0.62 12.77
N THR A 38 -4.36 -1.62 13.62
CA THR A 38 -5.40 -1.61 14.67
C THR A 38 -4.82 -1.31 16.05
N GLU A 39 -3.54 -1.61 16.26
CA GLU A 39 -2.87 -1.34 17.53
C GLU A 39 -2.77 0.17 17.80
N PRO A 40 -3.16 0.66 19.00
CA PRO A 40 -3.32 2.09 19.28
C PRO A 40 -2.09 2.95 18.98
N LYS A 41 -0.88 2.39 19.14
CA LYS A 41 0.38 3.08 18.86
C LYS A 41 0.55 3.45 17.38
N TRP A 42 -0.08 2.69 16.48
CA TRP A 42 0.14 2.78 15.04
C TRP A 42 -1.09 3.24 14.27
N SER A 43 -2.29 2.99 14.82
CA SER A 43 -3.58 3.12 14.12
C SER A 43 -3.94 4.54 13.68
N GLU A 44 -3.35 5.55 14.29
CA GLU A 44 -3.54 6.95 13.90
C GLU A 44 -2.91 7.27 12.53
N HIS A 45 -1.72 6.73 12.25
CA HIS A 45 -0.93 7.13 11.07
C HIS A 45 -0.69 6.00 10.07
N TYR A 46 -0.60 4.75 10.52
CA TYR A 46 -0.32 3.59 9.65
C TYR A 46 -1.61 3.07 9.01
N ARG A 47 -2.19 3.90 8.14
CA ARG A 47 -3.44 3.63 7.40
C ARG A 47 -3.19 3.47 5.90
N MET A 48 -2.17 2.67 5.56
CA MET A 48 -1.69 2.55 4.19
C MET A 48 -2.67 1.84 3.26
N TYR A 49 -3.52 0.95 3.80
CA TYR A 49 -4.58 0.33 3.00
C TYR A 49 -5.62 1.37 2.60
N THR A 50 -6.16 2.14 3.55
CA THR A 50 -7.09 3.25 3.27
C THR A 50 -6.46 4.27 2.32
N TYR A 51 -5.21 4.66 2.56
CA TYR A 51 -4.51 5.64 1.72
C TYR A 51 -4.46 5.22 0.25
N ILE A 52 -4.05 3.98 -0.03
CA ILE A 52 -3.93 3.47 -1.41
C ILE A 52 -5.28 3.20 -2.07
N THR A 53 -6.31 2.81 -1.30
CA THR A 53 -7.60 2.38 -1.86
C THR A 53 -8.63 3.49 -2.00
N ASP A 54 -8.44 4.63 -1.33
CA ASP A 54 -9.42 5.71 -1.27
C ASP A 54 -8.76 7.09 -1.44
N GLU A 55 -7.93 7.50 -0.48
CA GLU A 55 -7.37 8.87 -0.44
C GLU A 55 -6.55 9.21 -1.69
N LEU A 56 -5.56 8.38 -2.03
CA LEU A 56 -4.66 8.62 -3.16
C LEU A 56 -5.40 8.59 -4.51
N PRO A 57 -6.25 7.59 -4.82
CA PRO A 57 -7.08 7.62 -6.02
C PRO A 57 -7.93 8.90 -6.14
N ASN A 58 -8.54 9.36 -5.04
CA ASN A 58 -9.33 10.59 -5.03
C ASN A 58 -8.45 11.82 -5.32
N ILE A 59 -7.26 11.93 -4.71
CA ILE A 59 -6.31 13.01 -5.00
C ILE A 59 -5.90 13.01 -6.48
N VAL A 60 -5.60 11.83 -7.05
CA VAL A 60 -5.21 11.72 -8.45
C VAL A 60 -6.36 12.17 -9.37
N GLN A 61 -7.59 11.71 -9.12
CA GLN A 61 -8.75 12.10 -9.93
C GLN A 61 -9.04 13.60 -9.86
N LEU A 62 -8.84 14.24 -8.70
CA LEU A 62 -9.05 15.68 -8.53
C LEU A 62 -8.01 16.54 -9.26
N ASN A 63 -6.78 16.03 -9.46
CA ASN A 63 -5.67 16.80 -10.00
C ASN A 63 -5.30 16.45 -11.45
N PHE A 64 -5.74 15.30 -11.96
CA PHE A 64 -5.42 14.81 -13.30
C PHE A 64 -6.69 14.43 -14.06
N ALA A 65 -7.27 15.40 -14.79
CA ALA A 65 -8.55 15.25 -15.48
C ALA A 65 -8.56 14.14 -16.56
N GLU A 66 -7.39 13.75 -17.06
CA GLU A 66 -7.22 12.66 -18.02
C GLU A 66 -7.22 11.27 -17.38
N CYS A 67 -7.20 11.19 -16.04
CA CYS A 67 -7.26 9.93 -15.32
C CYS A 67 -8.70 9.39 -15.35
N ASP A 68 -8.88 8.23 -15.97
CA ASP A 68 -10.18 7.56 -16.00
C ASP A 68 -10.49 6.93 -14.63
N PRO A 69 -11.60 7.30 -13.97
CA PRO A 69 -11.91 6.82 -12.63
C PRO A 69 -12.23 5.31 -12.57
N TYR A 70 -12.49 4.65 -13.71
CA TYR A 70 -12.90 3.25 -13.76
C TYR A 70 -11.85 2.31 -14.38
N ARG A 71 -10.68 2.82 -14.81
CA ARG A 71 -9.63 2.02 -15.45
C ARG A 71 -8.32 2.04 -14.67
N TRP A 72 -8.34 1.37 -13.52
CA TRP A 72 -7.18 1.25 -12.65
C TRP A 72 -6.57 -0.15 -12.72
N GLY A 73 -5.24 -0.20 -12.75
CA GLY A 73 -4.46 -1.41 -12.49
C GLY A 73 -3.60 -1.19 -11.25
N ILE A 74 -3.25 -2.26 -10.56
CA ILE A 74 -2.34 -2.21 -9.41
C ILE A 74 -1.18 -3.16 -9.59
N MET A 75 0.02 -2.70 -9.27
CA MET A 75 1.22 -3.50 -9.29
C MET A 75 2.21 -3.08 -8.22
N GLY A 76 3.15 -3.95 -7.90
CA GLY A 76 4.20 -3.61 -6.94
C GLY A 76 5.31 -4.65 -6.85
N HIS A 77 6.33 -4.30 -6.07
CA HIS A 77 7.52 -5.13 -5.84
C HIS A 77 7.63 -5.53 -4.37
N SER A 78 7.95 -6.79 -4.05
CA SER A 78 8.19 -7.27 -2.68
C SER A 78 7.02 -6.98 -1.72
N MET A 79 7.21 -6.15 -0.70
CA MET A 79 6.11 -5.65 0.15
C MET A 79 5.03 -4.93 -0.66
N GLY A 80 5.40 -4.17 -1.69
CA GLY A 80 4.47 -3.58 -2.65
C GLY A 80 3.74 -4.62 -3.50
N GLY A 81 4.39 -5.74 -3.83
CA GLY A 81 3.75 -6.85 -4.51
C GLY A 81 2.71 -7.55 -3.63
N HIS A 82 3.01 -7.68 -2.33
CA HIS A 82 2.04 -8.10 -1.32
C HIS A 82 0.84 -7.15 -1.28
N GLY A 83 1.09 -5.84 -1.15
CA GLY A 83 0.05 -4.82 -1.15
C GLY A 83 -0.82 -4.87 -2.40
N ALA A 84 -0.21 -4.97 -3.59
CA ALA A 84 -0.92 -5.06 -4.86
C ALA A 84 -1.86 -6.28 -4.93
N ILE A 85 -1.39 -7.46 -4.50
CA ILE A 85 -2.21 -8.68 -4.47
C ILE A 85 -3.35 -8.55 -3.47
N VAL A 86 -3.06 -8.13 -2.23
CA VAL A 86 -4.08 -8.02 -1.16
C VAL A 86 -5.14 -6.98 -1.51
N ILE A 87 -4.71 -5.78 -1.92
CA ILE A 87 -5.61 -4.68 -2.28
C ILE A 87 -6.43 -5.04 -3.52
N GLY A 88 -5.77 -5.54 -4.57
CA GLY A 88 -6.46 -5.90 -5.81
C GLY A 88 -7.51 -6.99 -5.59
N LEU A 89 -7.20 -8.05 -4.85
CA LEU A 89 -8.15 -9.14 -4.57
C LEU A 89 -9.28 -8.75 -3.62
N ARG A 90 -9.07 -7.78 -2.72
CA ARG A 90 -10.10 -7.28 -1.79
C ARG A 90 -11.02 -6.22 -2.42
N ASN A 91 -10.62 -5.61 -3.52
CA ASN A 91 -11.38 -4.57 -4.23
C ASN A 91 -11.46 -4.90 -5.74
N PRO A 92 -11.99 -6.08 -6.12
CA PRO A 92 -12.00 -6.54 -7.52
C PRO A 92 -12.79 -5.60 -8.45
N GLU A 93 -13.71 -4.81 -7.92
CA GLU A 93 -14.47 -3.80 -8.64
C GLU A 93 -13.64 -2.54 -8.96
N LYS A 94 -12.57 -2.28 -8.21
CA LYS A 94 -11.70 -1.10 -8.40
C LYS A 94 -10.57 -1.35 -9.40
N PHE A 95 -9.95 -2.53 -9.36
CA PHE A 95 -8.74 -2.83 -10.11
C PHE A 95 -8.98 -3.88 -11.21
N LEU A 96 -8.82 -3.46 -12.47
CA LEU A 96 -9.01 -4.31 -13.66
C LEU A 96 -7.86 -5.30 -13.89
N SER A 97 -6.71 -5.06 -13.26
CA SER A 97 -5.54 -5.92 -13.38
C SER A 97 -4.65 -5.83 -12.14
N ILE A 98 -4.00 -6.94 -11.84
CA ILE A 98 -3.06 -7.10 -10.73
C ILE A 98 -1.79 -7.74 -11.29
N SER A 99 -0.63 -7.18 -11.00
CA SER A 99 0.66 -7.84 -11.25
C SER A 99 1.63 -7.60 -10.09
N ALA A 100 2.67 -8.42 -9.99
CA ALA A 100 3.65 -8.26 -8.92
C ALA A 100 5.03 -8.79 -9.32
N PHE A 101 6.07 -8.15 -8.80
CA PHE A 101 7.46 -8.58 -8.93
C PHE A 101 7.98 -9.03 -7.57
N ALA A 102 8.43 -10.28 -7.47
CA ALA A 102 8.94 -10.89 -6.22
C ALA A 102 8.05 -10.64 -4.96
N PRO A 103 6.72 -10.84 -5.02
CA PRO A 103 5.82 -10.50 -3.92
C PRO A 103 6.04 -11.33 -2.63
N ILE A 104 5.77 -10.72 -1.47
CA ILE A 104 5.58 -11.47 -0.22
C ILE A 104 4.17 -12.11 -0.24
N CYS A 105 4.06 -13.32 -0.81
CA CYS A 105 2.76 -13.97 -1.02
C CYS A 105 2.08 -14.53 0.23
N ASN A 106 2.83 -14.87 1.28
CA ASN A 106 2.30 -15.50 2.49
C ASN A 106 2.91 -14.86 3.76
N PRO A 107 2.53 -13.61 4.09
CA PRO A 107 3.16 -12.83 5.16
C PRO A 107 3.02 -13.49 6.53
N MET A 108 1.93 -14.21 6.79
CA MET A 108 1.72 -14.93 8.06
C MET A 108 2.80 -16.00 8.32
N ASN A 109 3.42 -16.52 7.26
CA ASN A 109 4.42 -17.59 7.32
C ASN A 109 5.83 -17.12 6.97
N CYS A 110 6.10 -15.81 6.93
CA CYS A 110 7.46 -15.28 6.77
C CYS A 110 7.86 -14.39 7.95
N ASN A 111 9.17 -14.26 8.19
CA ASN A 111 9.67 -13.51 9.35
C ASN A 111 9.26 -12.04 9.32
N TRP A 112 9.23 -11.41 8.14
CA TRP A 112 8.84 -10.01 8.00
C TRP A 112 7.36 -9.77 8.31
N GLY A 113 6.45 -10.62 7.80
CA GLY A 113 5.03 -10.46 8.05
C GLY A 113 4.65 -10.76 9.50
N LYS A 114 5.31 -11.74 10.15
CA LYS A 114 5.10 -12.01 11.58
C LYS A 114 5.42 -10.81 12.47
N LYS A 115 6.43 -9.99 12.14
CA LYS A 115 6.75 -8.77 12.90
C LYS A 115 5.70 -7.66 12.80
N VAL A 116 4.81 -7.72 11.82
CA VAL A 116 3.75 -6.72 11.60
C VAL A 116 2.42 -7.20 12.15
N CYS A 117 2.20 -8.52 12.16
CA CYS A 117 1.00 -9.13 12.70
C CYS A 117 1.00 -9.24 14.24
N TYR A 118 2.16 -9.13 14.88
CA TYR A 118 2.38 -9.25 16.33
C TYR A 118 3.25 -8.08 16.82
#